data_AF-A0A6M4FKX5-F1
#
_entry.id   AF-A0A6M4FKX5-F1
#
_cell.length_a   1.000
_cell.length_b   1.000
_cell.length_c   1.000
_cell.angle_alpha   90.00
_cell.angle_beta   90.00
_cell.angle_gamma   90.00
#
_symmetry.space_group_name_H-M   'P 1'
#
loop_
_entity.id
_entity.type
_entity.pdbx_description
1 polymer ?
#
loop_
_entity_poly.entity_id
_entity_poly.type
_entity_poly.pdbx_seq_one_letter_code
_entity_poly.pdbx_strand_id
1 'polypeptide(L)'
;MIDVSTSAARLRHRFRHGRDRLATWLITACGVGVIAAVLAIGVFLAVEVVPLFAPAKVTTSEVTAEATMVGELSAERPWQEASRLAVATGLAGPGDTVPAALGHNALWLAAGRELVRFSLAAETPRLEGRLTAVEAGRQITALTLLSGGPTLIVGDDAGGVQRWVSAPDSPLPVLAERYATTGTTPIRQLIALPERQFLAWDLAGHLSLYQSLSGLRWSGPAPAGAPLGLDANGRLLWSEGERVERLTINDAHGEVSWRTLWRPQHYEGHGEAQHRWQASVASTDNEARFGLAPLAWGTLKAAGYALLFAIPLALGTAVHSACFMSRGLRHRIKPMLELMEALPGVVIGFIAGLVLAPYVERQLVGAFSLLLVLPLGMLLGGWLWSWLSPRWRQRLPLGWAGVWLVPWLALLVVLAMWASPGLERTFFNGDLRGWLHVAFGLDYASRNAMIVGLAMGFAVIPTIYALAEDALSGVPATLGEGAQALGATRWQTLWKVVLPAASPGIFSAVMIGAGRAVGETMIVLMATGNTAIMALSPLEGMRTLSANIAIELPEAVVGGTHYRLLLLSALLLFVFTFCVNTLAEVVRGRLKRRYQRLGGVS
;
A
#
# COMPACT_ATOMS: atom_id res chain seq x y z
N MET A 1 -65.69 -4.59 -35.71
CA MET A 1 -64.90 -3.72 -36.60
C MET A 1 -64.97 -2.31 -36.01
N ILE A 2 -64.01 -1.94 -35.17
CA ILE A 2 -63.94 -0.59 -34.57
C ILE A 2 -62.62 0.02 -35.06
N ASP A 3 -62.76 1.06 -35.86
CA ASP A 3 -61.71 1.77 -36.59
C ASP A 3 -60.84 2.58 -35.61
N VAL A 4 -59.62 2.10 -35.34
CA VAL A 4 -58.64 2.74 -34.45
C VAL A 4 -57.86 3.82 -35.21
N SER A 5 -58.54 4.84 -35.72
CA SER A 5 -57.90 5.87 -36.55
C SER A 5 -58.17 7.31 -36.11
N THR A 6 -58.46 7.57 -34.83
CA THR A 6 -58.49 8.95 -34.31
C THR A 6 -57.09 9.57 -34.30
N SER A 7 -56.95 10.77 -34.87
CA SER A 7 -55.71 11.57 -34.95
C SER A 7 -55.02 11.76 -33.58
N ALA A 8 -55.81 11.85 -32.51
CA ALA A 8 -55.34 11.99 -31.13
C ALA A 8 -54.61 10.75 -30.57
N ALA A 9 -54.97 9.54 -31.02
CA ALA A 9 -54.26 8.31 -30.63
C ALA A 9 -52.89 8.21 -31.33
N ARG A 10 -52.82 8.59 -32.61
CA ARG A 10 -51.57 8.68 -33.38
C ARG A 10 -50.60 9.72 -32.82
N LEU A 11 -51.10 10.88 -32.38
CA LEU A 11 -50.30 11.93 -31.73
C LEU A 11 -49.73 11.48 -30.37
N ARG A 12 -50.52 10.82 -29.52
CA ARG A 12 -50.05 10.27 -28.23
C ARG A 12 -49.01 9.15 -28.40
N HIS A 13 -49.18 8.30 -29.41
CA HIS A 13 -48.21 7.25 -29.74
C HIS A 13 -46.88 7.84 -30.25
N ARG A 14 -46.93 8.87 -31.11
CA ARG A 14 -45.73 9.60 -31.57
C ARG A 14 -45.01 10.31 -30.41
N PHE A 15 -45.74 10.93 -29.49
CA PHE A 15 -45.16 11.58 -28.32
C PHE A 15 -44.50 10.60 -27.35
N ARG A 16 -45.09 9.42 -27.10
CA ARG A 16 -44.45 8.35 -26.30
C ARG A 16 -43.18 7.83 -26.97
N HIS A 17 -43.21 7.53 -28.27
CA HIS A 17 -42.00 7.12 -28.99
C HIS A 17 -40.90 8.20 -29.01
N GLY A 18 -41.28 9.48 -29.11
CA GLY A 18 -40.33 10.60 -28.99
C GLY A 18 -39.68 10.64 -27.62
N ARG A 19 -40.48 10.51 -26.55
CA ARG A 19 -39.97 10.47 -25.15
C ARG A 19 -39.10 9.25 -24.88
N ASP A 20 -39.47 8.07 -25.38
CA ASP A 20 -38.69 6.84 -25.18
C ASP A 20 -37.34 6.91 -25.91
N ARG A 21 -37.31 7.48 -27.13
CA ARG A 21 -36.06 7.73 -27.85
C ARG A 21 -35.19 8.75 -27.14
N LEU A 22 -35.78 9.85 -26.66
CA LEU A 22 -35.05 10.88 -25.94
C LEU A 22 -34.49 10.34 -24.61
N ALA A 23 -35.26 9.54 -23.88
CA ALA A 23 -34.81 8.86 -22.67
C ALA A 23 -33.65 7.90 -22.96
N THR A 24 -33.78 7.06 -24.00
CA THR A 24 -32.70 6.13 -24.40
C THR A 24 -31.44 6.91 -24.76
N TRP A 25 -31.57 7.96 -25.57
CA TRP A 25 -30.43 8.79 -25.99
C TRP A 25 -29.76 9.46 -24.79
N LEU A 26 -30.54 10.02 -23.87
CA LEU A 26 -30.04 10.64 -22.64
C LEU A 26 -29.32 9.63 -21.74
N ILE A 27 -29.88 8.43 -21.54
CA ILE A 27 -29.25 7.36 -20.76
C ILE A 27 -27.93 6.94 -21.41
N THR A 28 -27.91 6.73 -22.73
CA THR A 28 -26.68 6.37 -23.44
C THR A 28 -25.63 7.47 -23.40
N ALA A 29 -26.04 8.74 -23.55
CA ALA A 29 -25.14 9.88 -23.48
C ALA A 29 -24.56 10.05 -22.07
N CYS A 30 -25.37 9.89 -21.01
CA CYS A 30 -24.89 9.87 -19.64
C CYS A 30 -23.92 8.71 -19.40
N GLY A 31 -24.23 7.50 -19.88
CA GLY A 31 -23.34 6.33 -19.74
C GLY A 31 -21.99 6.53 -20.43
N VAL A 32 -21.98 7.01 -21.67
CA VAL A 32 -20.76 7.36 -22.41
C VAL A 32 -19.99 8.48 -21.71
N GLY A 33 -20.70 9.49 -21.20
CA GLY A 33 -20.11 10.60 -20.44
C GLY A 33 -19.41 10.14 -19.16
N VAL A 34 -20.00 9.22 -18.41
CA VAL A 34 -19.36 8.62 -17.22
C VAL A 34 -18.09 7.87 -17.61
N ILE A 35 -18.13 7.04 -18.66
CA ILE A 35 -16.95 6.31 -19.13
C ILE A 35 -15.84 7.29 -19.57
N ALA A 36 -16.20 8.34 -20.31
CA ALA A 36 -15.26 9.37 -20.74
C ALA A 36 -14.63 10.11 -19.54
N ALA A 37 -15.42 10.44 -18.52
CA ALA A 37 -14.93 11.08 -17.30
C ALA A 37 -13.97 10.16 -16.51
N VAL A 38 -14.32 8.89 -16.35
CA VAL A 38 -13.47 7.88 -15.68
C VAL A 38 -12.14 7.70 -16.42
N LEU A 39 -12.17 7.63 -17.75
CA LEU A 39 -10.96 7.57 -18.58
C LEU A 39 -10.14 8.86 -18.46
N ALA A 40 -10.77 10.03 -18.48
CA ALA A 40 -10.10 11.32 -18.33
C ALA A 40 -9.40 11.44 -16.97
N ILE A 41 -10.02 10.96 -15.88
CA ILE A 41 -9.38 10.87 -14.55
C ILE A 41 -8.14 9.97 -14.61
N GLY A 42 -8.25 8.79 -15.23
CA GLY A 42 -7.11 7.89 -15.39
C GLY A 42 -5.95 8.51 -16.18
N VAL A 43 -6.27 9.24 -17.26
CA VAL A 43 -5.26 9.97 -18.07
C VAL A 43 -4.64 11.10 -17.26
N PHE A 44 -5.44 11.89 -16.55
CA PHE A 44 -4.95 12.97 -15.68
C PHE A 44 -3.96 12.44 -14.63
N LEU A 45 -4.33 11.36 -13.93
CA LEU A 45 -3.47 10.71 -12.95
C LEU A 45 -2.17 10.22 -13.60
N ALA A 46 -2.22 9.62 -14.79
CA ALA A 46 -1.03 9.16 -15.50
C ALA A 46 -0.09 10.32 -15.87
N VAL A 47 -0.64 11.42 -16.40
CA VAL A 47 0.14 12.61 -16.80
C VAL A 47 0.86 13.23 -15.60
N GLU A 48 0.19 13.34 -14.46
CA GLU A 48 0.81 13.89 -13.24
C GLU A 48 1.88 12.98 -12.62
N VAL A 49 1.82 11.68 -12.90
CA VAL A 49 2.78 10.70 -12.36
C VAL A 49 4.04 10.58 -13.21
N VAL A 50 3.95 10.75 -14.54
CA VAL A 50 5.10 10.60 -15.46
C VAL A 50 6.35 11.40 -15.03
N PRO A 51 6.24 12.67 -14.59
CA PRO A 51 7.41 13.44 -14.15
C PRO A 51 8.20 12.84 -12.99
N LEU A 52 7.60 12.00 -12.13
CA LEU A 52 8.30 11.33 -11.03
C LEU A 52 9.46 10.44 -11.50
N PHE A 53 9.35 9.90 -12.72
CA PHE A 53 10.32 8.96 -13.28
C PHE A 53 11.14 9.58 -14.42
N ALA A 54 11.06 10.89 -14.61
CA ALA A 54 11.89 11.57 -15.58
C ALA A 54 13.38 11.48 -15.17
N PRO A 55 14.30 11.29 -16.13
CA PRO A 55 15.73 11.33 -15.85
C PRO A 55 16.17 12.75 -15.51
N ALA A 56 17.25 12.86 -14.73
CA ALA A 56 17.84 14.15 -14.41
C ALA A 56 18.40 14.83 -15.67
N LYS A 57 18.32 16.16 -15.70
CA LYS A 57 18.91 16.99 -16.75
C LYS A 57 20.03 17.83 -16.16
N VAL A 58 21.21 17.72 -16.76
CA VAL A 58 22.38 18.51 -16.38
C VAL A 58 22.70 19.48 -17.51
N THR A 59 22.71 20.78 -17.20
CA THR A 59 23.00 21.84 -18.16
C THR A 59 24.14 22.71 -17.66
N THR A 60 25.11 23.01 -18.51
CA THR A 60 26.19 23.97 -18.24
C THR A 60 25.78 25.36 -18.72
N SER A 61 26.10 26.38 -17.93
CA SER A 61 25.98 27.78 -18.32
C SER A 61 27.25 28.51 -17.93
N GLU A 62 27.85 29.26 -18.87
CA GLU A 62 29.04 30.06 -18.61
C GLU A 62 28.70 31.19 -17.61
N VAL A 63 29.57 31.39 -16.62
CA VAL A 63 29.44 32.50 -15.67
C VAL A 63 30.63 33.43 -15.90
N THR A 64 30.35 34.66 -16.29
CA THR A 64 31.35 35.73 -16.28
C THR A 64 31.71 36.05 -14.84
N ALA A 65 32.79 35.46 -14.33
CA ALA A 65 33.41 35.82 -13.06
C ALA A 65 34.50 36.87 -13.33
N GLU A 66 34.54 37.95 -12.54
CA GLU A 66 35.72 38.83 -12.50
C GLU A 66 36.91 38.03 -11.92
N ALA A 67 38.06 38.11 -12.59
CA ALA A 67 39.25 37.27 -12.38
C ALA A 67 39.80 37.24 -10.94
N THR A 68 39.38 38.17 -10.08
CA THR A 68 39.81 38.31 -8.69
C THR A 68 39.19 37.28 -7.74
N MET A 69 38.04 36.68 -8.08
CA MET A 69 37.31 35.75 -7.19
C MET A 69 37.76 34.28 -7.29
N VAL A 70 38.50 33.91 -8.34
CA VAL A 70 38.91 32.51 -8.61
C VAL A 70 40.11 32.10 -7.76
N GLY A 71 40.96 33.06 -7.38
CA GLY A 71 42.16 32.81 -6.55
C GLY A 71 41.87 32.50 -5.09
N GLU A 72 40.84 33.13 -4.50
CA GLU A 72 40.48 32.94 -3.08
C GLU A 72 39.70 31.65 -2.83
N LEU A 73 38.85 31.21 -3.78
CA LEU A 73 38.11 29.94 -3.68
C LEU A 73 38.99 28.69 -3.78
N SER A 74 40.22 28.81 -4.31
CA SER A 74 41.18 27.70 -4.39
C SER A 74 41.95 27.45 -3.08
N ALA A 75 41.87 28.36 -2.09
CA ALA A 75 42.83 28.44 -0.99
C ALA A 75 42.45 27.65 0.28
N GLU A 76 41.18 27.32 0.50
CA GLU A 76 40.76 26.55 1.68
C GLU A 76 40.35 25.13 1.29
N ARG A 77 41.28 24.17 1.45
CA ARG A 77 41.00 22.74 1.23
C ARG A 77 40.94 22.00 2.58
N PRO A 78 39.75 21.58 3.05
CA PRO A 78 39.60 20.78 4.28
C PRO A 78 40.43 19.47 4.29
N TRP A 79 40.79 18.96 3.11
CA TRP A 79 41.57 17.72 2.94
C TRP A 79 43.03 17.82 3.42
N GLN A 80 43.59 19.03 3.52
CA GLN A 80 44.96 19.22 3.99
C GLN A 80 45.12 18.90 5.48
N GLU A 81 44.09 19.14 6.31
CA GLU A 81 44.09 18.77 7.73
C GLU A 81 43.87 17.27 7.93
N ALA A 82 42.98 16.65 7.15
CA ALA A 82 42.75 15.20 7.18
C ALA A 82 44.00 14.40 6.77
N SER A 83 44.75 14.89 5.78
CA SER A 83 46.02 14.29 5.34
C SER A 83 47.09 14.39 6.44
N ARG A 84 47.16 15.51 7.18
CA ARG A 84 48.07 15.66 8.34
C ARG A 84 47.72 14.68 9.46
N LEU A 85 46.43 14.43 9.73
CA LEU A 85 45.99 13.49 10.76
C LEU A 85 46.23 12.02 10.36
N ALA A 86 46.06 11.67 9.08
CA ALA A 86 46.34 10.33 8.54
C ALA A 86 47.84 9.98 8.64
N VAL A 87 48.72 10.94 8.37
CA VAL A 87 50.17 10.80 8.56
C VAL A 87 50.52 10.71 10.05
N ALA A 88 49.91 11.53 10.91
CA ALA A 88 50.14 11.52 12.36
C ALA A 88 49.67 10.23 13.06
N THR A 89 48.69 9.53 12.50
CA THR A 89 48.14 8.26 13.03
C THR A 89 48.81 7.01 12.41
N GLY A 90 49.80 7.18 11.54
CA GLY A 90 50.54 6.08 10.89
C GLY A 90 49.73 5.31 9.85
N LEU A 91 48.60 5.87 9.38
CA LEU A 91 47.75 5.27 8.36
C LEU A 91 48.23 5.54 6.92
N ALA A 92 49.15 6.50 6.75
CA ALA A 92 49.68 6.92 5.45
C ALA A 92 51.14 7.38 5.57
N GLY A 93 51.93 7.20 4.50
CA GLY A 93 53.29 7.75 4.43
C GLY A 93 53.28 9.28 4.26
N PRO A 94 54.35 9.99 4.63
CA PRO A 94 54.46 11.43 4.38
C PRO A 94 54.43 11.70 2.86
N GLY A 95 53.33 12.30 2.38
CA GLY A 95 53.10 12.60 0.96
C GLY A 95 51.90 11.87 0.33
N ASP A 96 51.35 10.85 1.00
CA ASP A 96 50.18 10.10 0.51
C ASP A 96 48.89 10.88 0.77
N THR A 97 48.07 11.06 -0.27
CA THR A 97 46.71 11.61 -0.13
C THR A 97 45.74 10.50 0.23
N VAL A 98 45.26 10.50 1.46
CA VAL A 98 44.21 9.57 1.91
C VAL A 98 42.84 10.19 1.67
N PRO A 99 41.92 9.50 0.96
CA PRO A 99 40.53 9.91 0.89
C PRO A 99 39.95 10.02 2.31
N ALA A 100 39.38 11.19 2.62
CA ALA A 100 38.80 11.49 3.91
C ALA A 100 37.37 11.97 3.76
N ALA A 101 36.61 12.04 4.84
CA ALA A 101 35.35 12.77 4.90
C ALA A 101 35.14 13.26 6.33
N LEU A 102 34.94 14.57 6.49
CA LEU A 102 34.75 15.20 7.79
C LEU A 102 33.25 15.44 8.01
N GLY A 103 32.70 14.83 9.05
CA GLY A 103 31.37 15.11 9.56
C GLY A 103 31.44 15.94 10.84
N HIS A 104 30.28 16.37 11.35
CA HIS A 104 30.21 17.27 12.51
C HIS A 104 30.99 16.76 13.75
N ASN A 105 30.90 15.47 14.08
CA ASN A 105 31.59 14.87 15.24
C ASN A 105 32.40 13.61 14.87
N ALA A 106 32.65 13.36 13.58
CA ALA A 106 33.36 12.17 13.14
C ALA A 106 34.22 12.46 11.91
N LEU A 107 35.44 11.91 11.90
CA LEU A 107 36.31 11.90 10.75
C LEU A 107 36.40 10.48 10.19
N TRP A 108 36.19 10.35 8.89
CA TRP A 108 36.37 9.12 8.14
C TRP A 108 37.64 9.19 7.32
N LEU A 109 38.44 8.13 7.35
CA LEU A 109 39.66 7.98 6.55
C LEU A 109 39.65 6.63 5.82
N ALA A 110 40.14 6.60 4.59
CA ALA A 110 40.32 5.39 3.81
C ALA A 110 41.76 4.84 3.94
N ALA A 111 41.91 3.66 4.51
CA ALA A 111 43.20 2.97 4.61
C ALA A 111 43.22 1.78 3.65
N GLY A 112 43.61 2.03 2.39
CA GLY A 112 43.58 1.03 1.32
C GLY A 112 42.15 0.54 1.05
N ARG A 113 41.78 -0.61 1.63
CA ARG A 113 40.44 -1.21 1.51
C ARG A 113 39.53 -1.02 2.73
N GLU A 114 40.08 -0.47 3.81
CA GLU A 114 39.39 -0.27 5.08
C GLU A 114 38.92 1.18 5.23
N LEU A 115 37.74 1.35 5.82
CA LEU A 115 37.27 2.61 6.36
C LEU A 115 37.60 2.66 7.84
N VAL A 116 38.17 3.79 8.26
CA VAL A 116 38.57 4.05 9.63
C VAL A 116 37.75 5.23 10.15
N ARG A 117 37.06 5.05 11.28
CA ARG A 117 36.26 6.10 11.93
C ARG A 117 36.98 6.64 13.16
N PHE A 118 37.14 7.96 13.23
CA PHE A 118 37.57 8.69 14.41
C PHE A 118 36.43 9.54 14.97
N SER A 119 36.24 9.47 16.28
CA SER A 119 35.38 10.38 17.04
C SER A 119 36.10 11.70 17.26
N LEU A 120 35.43 12.82 16.97
CA LEU A 120 35.92 14.17 17.25
C LEU A 120 35.19 14.82 18.46
N ALA A 121 34.46 14.02 19.24
CA ALA A 121 33.70 14.51 20.38
C ALA A 121 34.59 14.97 21.57
N ALA A 122 35.84 14.54 21.61
CA ALA A 122 36.82 14.92 22.62
C ALA A 122 37.94 15.78 22.00
N GLU A 123 38.69 16.54 22.82
CA GLU A 123 39.83 17.36 22.37
C GLU A 123 40.90 16.55 21.62
N THR A 124 40.97 15.23 21.85
CA THR A 124 41.81 14.30 21.10
C THR A 124 40.95 13.33 20.28
N PRO A 125 41.22 13.17 18.97
CA PRO A 125 40.50 12.22 18.13
C PRO A 125 40.65 10.79 18.65
N ARG A 126 39.52 10.11 18.92
CA ARG A 126 39.53 8.72 19.39
C ARG A 126 39.15 7.77 18.27
N LEU A 127 39.97 6.75 18.01
CA LEU A 127 39.63 5.69 17.06
C LEU A 127 38.42 4.90 17.58
N GLU A 128 37.33 4.87 16.82
CA GLU A 128 36.11 4.11 17.15
C GLU A 128 36.12 2.70 16.53
N GLY A 129 36.72 2.55 15.34
CA GLY A 129 36.83 1.24 14.71
C GLY A 129 37.31 1.28 13.26
N ARG A 130 37.48 0.09 12.69
CA ARG A 130 37.84 -0.15 11.29
C ARG A 130 36.89 -1.15 10.67
N LEU A 131 36.58 -0.96 9.39
CA LEU A 131 35.67 -1.81 8.63
C LEU A 131 36.22 -1.99 7.21
N THR A 132 36.21 -3.21 6.69
CA THR A 132 36.52 -3.46 5.28
C THR A 132 35.35 -3.03 4.38
N ALA A 133 35.57 -2.05 3.50
CA ALA A 133 34.51 -1.50 2.64
C ALA A 133 34.49 -2.10 1.22
N VAL A 134 35.66 -2.38 0.65
CA VAL A 134 35.79 -2.89 -0.72
C VAL A 134 36.34 -4.32 -0.76
N GLU A 135 36.11 -5.02 -1.88
CA GLU A 135 36.50 -6.42 -2.10
C GLU A 135 38.02 -6.63 -2.11
N ALA A 136 38.46 -7.89 -2.04
CA ALA A 136 39.88 -8.20 -2.05
C ALA A 136 40.52 -7.84 -3.41
N GLY A 137 41.62 -7.09 -3.36
CA GLY A 137 42.30 -6.58 -4.54
C GLY A 137 41.81 -5.21 -5.03
N ARG A 138 40.83 -4.59 -4.35
CA ARG A 138 40.37 -3.22 -4.63
C ARG A 138 40.80 -2.23 -3.55
N GLN A 139 40.87 -0.96 -3.93
CA GLN A 139 41.20 0.14 -3.03
C GLN A 139 40.15 1.25 -3.11
N ILE A 140 39.95 1.94 -1.99
CA ILE A 140 39.09 3.10 -1.88
C ILE A 140 39.86 4.30 -2.45
N THR A 141 39.28 4.96 -3.45
CA THR A 141 39.90 6.09 -4.15
C THR A 141 39.24 7.43 -3.84
N ALA A 142 37.97 7.41 -3.43
CA ALA A 142 37.23 8.61 -3.07
C ALA A 142 36.25 8.36 -1.92
N LEU A 143 36.02 9.39 -1.11
CA LEU A 143 35.14 9.34 0.05
C LEU A 143 34.40 10.67 0.19
N THR A 144 33.10 10.65 0.53
CA THR A 144 32.35 11.86 0.89
C THR A 144 31.17 11.54 1.80
N LEU A 145 30.74 12.52 2.60
CA LEU A 145 29.50 12.46 3.39
C LEU A 145 28.41 13.24 2.66
N LEU A 146 27.18 12.73 2.65
CA LEU A 146 26.04 13.42 2.05
C LEU A 146 25.59 14.61 2.92
N SER A 147 24.99 15.61 2.27
CA SER A 147 24.33 16.71 2.98
C SER A 147 23.23 16.18 3.89
N GLY A 148 23.12 16.74 5.11
CA GLY A 148 21.99 16.47 5.99
C GLY A 148 22.05 15.22 6.86
N GLY A 149 23.09 14.38 6.76
CA GLY A 149 23.17 13.18 7.59
C GLY A 149 24.52 12.45 7.57
N PRO A 150 24.72 11.43 8.42
CA PRO A 150 25.95 10.65 8.51
C PRO A 150 26.12 9.59 7.39
N THR A 151 25.36 9.66 6.30
CA THR A 151 25.50 8.74 5.16
C THR A 151 26.83 8.96 4.44
N LEU A 152 27.61 7.89 4.31
CA LEU A 152 28.93 7.89 3.70
C LEU A 152 28.88 7.24 2.31
N ILE A 153 29.48 7.90 1.32
CA ILE A 153 29.64 7.38 -0.03
C ILE A 153 31.11 7.04 -0.27
N VAL A 154 31.35 5.86 -0.81
CA VAL A 154 32.69 5.29 -1.03
C VAL A 154 32.84 4.96 -2.51
N GLY A 155 33.91 5.46 -3.13
CA GLY A 155 34.31 5.14 -4.50
C GLY A 155 35.54 4.24 -4.51
N ASP A 156 35.59 3.28 -5.45
CA ASP A 156 36.71 2.35 -5.61
C ASP A 156 37.51 2.55 -6.92
N ASP A 157 38.66 1.86 -6.97
CA ASP A 157 39.59 1.84 -8.10
C ASP A 157 39.06 1.13 -9.36
N ALA A 158 37.96 0.38 -9.25
CA ALA A 158 37.26 -0.25 -10.36
C ALA A 158 36.03 0.57 -10.82
N GLY A 159 35.86 1.79 -10.33
CA GLY A 159 34.74 2.67 -10.67
C GLY A 159 33.45 2.34 -9.93
N GLY A 160 33.49 1.46 -8.93
CA GLY A 160 32.38 1.10 -8.06
C GLY A 160 32.05 2.22 -7.08
N VAL A 161 30.75 2.42 -6.82
CA VAL A 161 30.26 3.40 -5.85
C VAL A 161 29.31 2.72 -4.86
N GLN A 162 29.51 2.95 -3.57
CA GLN A 162 28.77 2.31 -2.50
C GLN A 162 28.24 3.33 -1.49
N ARG A 163 27.06 3.05 -0.93
CA ARG A 163 26.43 3.82 0.15
C ARG A 163 26.49 3.05 1.46
N TRP A 164 26.91 3.73 2.51
CA TRP A 164 27.04 3.24 3.87
C TRP A 164 26.22 4.13 4.81
N VAL A 165 25.35 3.52 5.62
CA VAL A 165 24.45 4.23 6.54
C VAL A 165 24.73 3.91 7.98
N SER A 166 24.45 4.86 8.87
CA SER A 166 24.56 4.64 10.31
C SER A 166 23.53 3.64 10.82
N ALA A 167 23.98 2.72 11.69
CA ALA A 167 23.13 1.80 12.41
C ALA A 167 23.00 2.24 13.90
N PRO A 168 21.89 1.91 14.58
CA PRO A 168 21.66 2.35 15.96
C PRO A 168 22.57 1.63 16.97
N ASP A 169 22.87 0.36 16.72
CA ASP A 169 23.59 -0.52 17.66
C ASP A 169 25.12 -0.55 17.43
N SER A 170 25.62 0.22 16.47
CA SER A 170 27.03 0.19 16.07
C SER A 170 27.53 1.58 15.66
N PRO A 171 28.72 2.01 16.13
CA PRO A 171 29.37 3.21 15.61
C PRO A 171 29.88 3.01 14.18
N LEU A 172 30.01 1.78 13.69
CA LEU A 172 30.38 1.52 12.30
C LEU A 172 29.14 1.43 11.41
N PRO A 173 29.15 2.05 10.21
CA PRO A 173 28.04 2.02 9.29
C PRO A 173 27.89 0.63 8.65
N VAL A 174 26.69 0.37 8.16
CA VAL A 174 26.35 -0.85 7.42
C VAL A 174 26.27 -0.53 5.94
N LEU A 175 26.71 -1.46 5.09
CA LEU A 175 26.60 -1.34 3.64
C LEU A 175 25.11 -1.33 3.27
N ALA A 176 24.61 -0.17 2.86
CA ALA A 176 23.23 -0.01 2.46
C ALA A 176 23.01 -0.49 1.02
N GLU A 177 23.93 -0.10 0.14
CA GLU A 177 23.78 -0.33 -1.29
C GLU A 177 25.11 -0.21 -2.07
N ARG A 178 25.23 -0.97 -3.15
CA ARG A 178 26.22 -0.74 -4.22
C ARG A 178 25.48 -0.23 -5.46
N TYR A 179 25.84 0.94 -5.96
CA TYR A 179 25.16 1.54 -7.11
C TYR A 179 25.61 0.91 -8.42
N ALA A 180 24.74 0.97 -9.42
CA ALA A 180 25.10 0.67 -10.80
C ALA A 180 26.00 1.79 -11.34
N THR A 181 27.13 1.44 -11.94
CA THR A 181 28.13 2.38 -12.44
C THR A 181 28.31 2.18 -13.94
N THR A 182 28.63 3.25 -14.67
CA THR A 182 28.81 3.23 -16.13
C THR A 182 30.26 3.04 -16.57
N GLY A 183 31.23 3.37 -15.70
CA GLY A 183 32.66 3.24 -15.94
C GLY A 183 33.32 2.15 -15.11
N THR A 184 34.48 1.68 -15.57
CA THR A 184 35.36 0.73 -14.87
C THR A 184 36.67 1.38 -14.39
N THR A 185 36.78 2.70 -14.51
CA THR A 185 37.97 3.46 -14.13
C THR A 185 37.86 3.98 -12.70
N PRO A 186 38.99 4.19 -12.00
CA PRO A 186 38.99 4.70 -10.63
C PRO A 186 38.16 5.97 -10.46
N ILE A 187 37.40 6.04 -9.38
CA ILE A 187 36.69 7.27 -9.01
C ILE A 187 37.72 8.29 -8.51
N ARG A 188 37.84 9.41 -9.22
CA ARG A 188 38.77 10.50 -8.89
C ARG A 188 38.25 11.32 -7.71
N GLN A 189 36.97 11.66 -7.72
CA GLN A 189 36.36 12.51 -6.70
C GLN A 189 34.86 12.23 -6.57
N LEU A 190 34.38 12.31 -5.32
CA LEU A 190 32.97 12.33 -5.00
C LEU A 190 32.58 13.71 -4.47
N ILE A 191 31.49 14.28 -5.00
CA ILE A 191 31.03 15.63 -4.64
C ILE A 191 29.61 15.50 -4.10
N ALA A 192 29.43 15.77 -2.81
CA ALA A 192 28.11 15.82 -2.20
C ALA A 192 27.35 17.06 -2.68
N LEU A 193 26.06 16.90 -2.96
CA LEU A 193 25.13 17.94 -3.37
C LEU A 193 24.00 18.07 -2.34
N PRO A 194 23.19 19.15 -2.41
CA PRO A 194 21.93 19.23 -1.68
C PRO A 194 20.97 18.08 -2.04
N GLU A 195 19.87 17.95 -1.29
CA GLU A 195 18.82 16.93 -1.53
C GLU A 195 19.35 15.48 -1.50
N ARG A 196 20.47 15.27 -0.80
CA ARG A 196 21.17 13.98 -0.63
C ARG A 196 21.66 13.36 -1.94
N GLN A 197 21.87 14.19 -2.96
CA GLN A 197 22.47 13.80 -4.23
C GLN A 197 24.00 13.86 -4.14
N PHE A 198 24.68 13.20 -5.08
CA PHE A 198 26.13 13.31 -5.22
C PHE A 198 26.58 13.03 -6.66
N LEU A 199 27.73 13.58 -7.02
CA LEU A 199 28.40 13.32 -8.28
C LEU A 199 29.62 12.42 -8.05
N ALA A 200 29.80 11.44 -8.94
CA ALA A 200 31.04 10.68 -9.06
C ALA A 200 31.74 11.07 -10.35
N TRP A 201 32.98 11.54 -10.21
CA TRP A 201 33.85 11.87 -11.33
C TRP A 201 34.95 10.83 -11.43
N ASP A 202 35.08 10.17 -12.58
CA ASP A 202 36.09 9.14 -12.81
C ASP A 202 37.34 9.68 -13.54
N LEU A 203 38.39 8.86 -13.60
CA LEU A 203 39.62 9.19 -14.33
C LEU A 203 39.46 9.19 -15.86
N ALA A 204 38.42 8.55 -16.40
CA ALA A 204 38.11 8.60 -17.83
C ALA A 204 37.47 9.93 -18.26
N GLY A 205 37.09 10.78 -17.29
CA GLY A 205 36.43 12.05 -17.56
C GLY A 205 34.91 11.94 -17.69
N HIS A 206 34.29 10.87 -17.19
CA HIS A 206 32.85 10.77 -17.04
C HIS A 206 32.39 11.29 -15.68
N LEU A 207 31.28 12.02 -15.72
CA LEU A 207 30.57 12.53 -14.56
C LEU A 207 29.22 11.82 -14.44
N SER A 208 28.96 11.23 -13.30
CA SER A 208 27.70 10.51 -13.03
C SER A 208 27.01 11.09 -11.80
N LEU A 209 25.74 11.47 -11.96
CA LEU A 209 24.86 11.94 -10.90
C LEU A 209 24.11 10.78 -10.28
N TYR A 210 24.16 10.70 -8.96
CA TYR A 210 23.45 9.73 -8.17
C TYR A 210 22.58 10.43 -7.14
N GLN A 211 21.48 9.76 -6.81
CA GLN A 211 20.67 10.08 -5.65
C GLN A 211 20.76 8.94 -4.64
N SER A 212 20.83 9.28 -3.35
CA SER A 212 21.10 8.36 -2.24
C SER A 212 20.22 7.09 -2.22
N LEU A 213 18.95 7.21 -2.63
CA LEU A 213 18.00 6.10 -2.57
C LEU A 213 17.70 5.47 -3.94
N SER A 214 17.55 6.29 -4.97
CA SER A 214 17.15 5.82 -6.30
C SER A 214 18.33 5.38 -7.17
N GLY A 215 19.57 5.75 -6.80
CA GLY A 215 20.79 5.36 -7.50
C GLY A 215 21.14 6.31 -8.66
N LEU A 216 21.68 5.76 -9.75
CA LEU A 216 22.16 6.52 -10.91
C LEU A 216 21.00 7.28 -11.59
N ARG A 217 21.16 8.60 -11.76
CA ARG A 217 20.16 9.52 -12.33
C ARG A 217 20.56 10.06 -13.69
N TRP A 218 21.85 10.31 -13.88
CA TRP A 218 22.41 10.81 -15.13
C TRP A 218 23.89 10.44 -15.23
N SER A 219 24.39 10.26 -16.46
CA SER A 219 25.81 10.03 -16.72
C SER A 219 26.17 10.69 -18.05
N GLY A 220 27.31 11.37 -18.10
CA GLY A 220 27.80 12.05 -19.29
C GLY A 220 29.27 12.45 -19.17
N PRO A 221 29.86 13.09 -20.19
CA PRO A 221 31.20 13.62 -20.09
C PRO A 221 31.25 14.77 -19.06
N ALA A 222 32.32 14.83 -18.28
CA ALA A 222 32.60 15.97 -17.40
C ALA A 222 32.98 17.19 -18.24
N PRO A 223 32.61 18.42 -17.81
CA PRO A 223 33.15 19.64 -18.39
C PRO A 223 34.68 19.66 -18.28
N ALA A 224 35.35 20.35 -19.20
CA ALA A 224 36.80 20.50 -19.12
C ALA A 224 37.18 21.28 -17.84
N GLY A 225 38.29 20.89 -17.19
CA GLY A 225 38.76 21.53 -15.96
C GLY A 225 38.46 20.75 -14.67
N ALA A 226 38.18 21.46 -13.56
CA ALA A 226 37.99 20.87 -12.23
C ALA A 226 36.86 21.55 -11.42
N PRO A 227 36.20 20.83 -10.49
CA PRO A 227 35.18 21.40 -9.62
C PRO A 227 35.80 22.39 -8.62
N LEU A 228 35.20 23.57 -8.48
CA LEU A 228 35.60 24.59 -7.51
C LEU A 228 34.85 24.44 -6.18
N GLY A 229 33.58 24.04 -6.22
CA GLY A 229 32.73 23.96 -5.04
C GLY A 229 31.27 24.28 -5.34
N LEU A 230 30.46 24.42 -4.31
CA LEU A 230 29.04 24.77 -4.42
C LEU A 230 28.84 26.27 -4.20
N ASP A 231 27.95 26.89 -4.96
CA ASP A 231 27.47 28.25 -4.69
C ASP A 231 26.49 28.27 -3.50
N ALA A 232 26.07 29.48 -3.09
CA ALA A 232 25.13 29.67 -1.98
C ALA A 232 23.75 29.01 -2.21
N ASN A 233 23.42 28.63 -3.44
CA ASN A 233 22.20 27.93 -3.81
C ASN A 233 22.43 26.43 -4.04
N GLY A 234 23.63 25.91 -3.68
CA GLY A 234 23.99 24.51 -3.83
C GLY A 234 24.27 24.06 -5.26
N ARG A 235 24.51 25.00 -6.20
CA ARG A 235 24.87 24.68 -7.59
C ARG A 235 26.37 24.51 -7.73
N LEU A 236 26.80 23.53 -8.51
CA LEU A 236 28.22 23.23 -8.67
C LEU A 236 28.89 24.23 -9.63
N LEU A 237 29.99 24.82 -9.18
CA LEU A 237 30.88 25.64 -9.97
C LEU A 237 32.05 24.79 -10.48
N TRP A 238 32.39 24.97 -11.74
CA TRP A 238 33.45 24.25 -12.44
C TRP A 238 34.38 25.27 -13.10
N SER A 239 35.69 25.05 -13.06
CA SER A 239 36.68 25.97 -13.64
C SER A 239 37.53 25.29 -14.68
N GLU A 240 37.65 25.95 -15.84
CA GLU A 240 38.60 25.65 -16.90
C GLU A 240 39.54 26.86 -17.07
N GLY A 241 40.65 26.87 -16.32
CA GLY A 241 41.57 28.01 -16.29
C GLY A 241 40.91 29.25 -15.69
N GLU A 242 40.79 30.32 -16.47
CA GLU A 242 40.14 31.58 -16.03
C GLU A 242 38.62 31.59 -16.25
N ARG A 243 38.06 30.58 -16.93
CA ARG A 243 36.60 30.47 -17.15
C ARG A 243 35.95 29.65 -16.05
N VAL A 244 34.83 30.16 -15.54
CA VAL A 244 34.00 29.46 -14.55
C VAL A 244 32.66 29.12 -15.20
N GLU A 245 32.34 27.84 -15.26
CA GLU A 245 31.04 27.33 -15.67
C GLU A 245 30.20 26.96 -14.44
N ARG A 246 28.90 27.21 -14.53
CA ARG A 246 27.93 26.74 -13.55
C ARG A 246 27.21 25.52 -14.10
N LEU A 247 27.28 24.42 -13.36
CA LEU A 247 26.54 23.21 -13.64
C LEU A 247 25.19 23.27 -12.91
N THR A 248 24.12 23.37 -13.68
CA THR A 248 22.75 23.35 -13.17
C THR A 248 22.17 21.95 -13.33
N ILE A 249 21.79 21.33 -12.21
CA ILE A 249 21.18 20.01 -12.15
C ILE A 249 19.69 20.19 -11.89
N ASN A 250 18.86 19.61 -12.76
CA ASN A 250 17.42 19.56 -12.59
C ASN A 250 16.98 18.11 -12.44
N ASP A 251 16.73 17.70 -11.20
CA ASP A 251 16.22 16.37 -10.82
C ASP A 251 15.15 16.50 -9.72
N ALA A 252 14.06 17.20 -10.02
CA ALA A 252 13.03 17.62 -9.06
C ALA A 252 12.38 16.48 -8.23
N HIS A 253 12.49 15.23 -8.67
CA HIS A 253 11.94 14.05 -8.00
C HIS A 253 12.97 12.92 -7.91
N GLY A 254 14.25 13.28 -7.81
CA GLY A 254 15.36 12.34 -7.88
C GLY A 254 15.23 11.19 -6.88
N GLU A 255 14.68 11.43 -5.69
CA GLU A 255 14.50 10.45 -4.62
C GLU A 255 13.52 9.31 -4.95
N VAL A 256 12.74 9.44 -6.02
CA VAL A 256 11.74 8.45 -6.46
C VAL A 256 12.27 7.59 -7.61
N SER A 257 12.09 6.28 -7.44
CA SER A 257 12.28 5.28 -8.49
C SER A 257 11.36 4.09 -8.24
N TRP A 258 11.11 3.27 -9.26
CA TRP A 258 10.33 2.04 -9.07
C TRP A 258 10.89 1.17 -7.94
N ARG A 259 12.21 1.16 -7.77
CA ARG A 259 12.88 0.39 -6.73
C ARG A 259 12.63 0.95 -5.33
N THR A 260 12.70 2.27 -5.15
CA THR A 260 12.49 2.91 -3.83
C THR A 260 11.05 2.78 -3.35
N LEU A 261 10.09 2.68 -4.27
CA LEU A 261 8.67 2.50 -3.93
C LEU A 261 8.32 1.08 -3.47
N TRP A 262 8.97 0.05 -4.04
CA TRP A 262 8.56 -1.35 -3.88
C TRP A 262 9.58 -2.28 -3.22
N ARG A 263 10.86 -1.89 -3.12
CA ARG A 263 11.89 -2.68 -2.41
C ARG A 263 12.21 -2.06 -1.06
N PRO A 264 12.56 -2.88 -0.04
CA PRO A 264 12.96 -2.36 1.26
C PRO A 264 14.25 -1.55 1.10
N GLN A 265 14.37 -0.47 1.87
CA GLN A 265 15.50 0.45 1.85
C GLN A 265 16.20 0.47 3.21
N HIS A 266 17.52 0.53 3.21
CA HIS A 266 18.30 0.83 4.41
C HIS A 266 18.24 2.33 4.67
N TYR A 267 17.51 2.69 5.72
CA TYR A 267 17.36 4.07 6.20
C TYR A 267 18.35 4.37 7.32
N GLU A 268 18.71 5.63 7.50
CA GLU A 268 19.56 6.07 8.60
C GLU A 268 18.96 5.75 9.96
N GLY A 269 19.81 5.28 10.88
CA GLY A 269 19.40 4.90 12.23
C GLY A 269 18.70 3.53 12.30
N HIS A 270 18.68 2.77 11.20
CA HIS A 270 18.12 1.42 11.16
C HIS A 270 19.16 0.41 10.64
N GLY A 271 19.36 -0.69 11.38
CA GLY A 271 20.33 -1.73 11.01
C GLY A 271 19.87 -2.61 9.84
N GLU A 272 18.57 -2.65 9.55
CA GLU A 272 17.98 -3.50 8.52
C GLU A 272 17.19 -2.71 7.49
N ALA A 273 17.09 -3.25 6.27
CA ALA A 273 16.27 -2.68 5.22
C ALA A 273 14.77 -2.80 5.56
N GLN A 274 14.03 -1.70 5.47
CA GLN A 274 12.61 -1.65 5.83
C GLN A 274 11.76 -1.02 4.72
N HIS A 275 10.49 -1.39 4.71
CA HIS A 275 9.46 -0.66 3.98
C HIS A 275 8.87 0.40 4.90
N ARG A 276 9.02 1.67 4.53
CA ARG A 276 8.51 2.79 5.33
C ARG A 276 7.83 3.82 4.45
N TRP A 277 6.64 4.22 4.87
CA TRP A 277 5.96 5.41 4.40
C TRP A 277 5.95 6.44 5.53
N GLN A 278 6.52 7.62 5.29
CA GLN A 278 6.44 8.75 6.19
C GLN A 278 6.49 10.04 5.37
N ALA A 279 5.42 10.83 5.43
CA ALA A 279 5.45 12.20 4.93
C ALA A 279 6.43 13.00 5.80
N SER A 280 7.54 13.46 5.23
CA SER A 280 8.52 14.28 5.92
C SER A 280 8.03 15.73 5.99
N VAL A 281 8.12 16.35 7.17
CA VAL A 281 7.98 17.80 7.31
C VAL A 281 9.27 18.46 6.82
N ALA A 282 9.19 19.04 5.62
CA ALA A 282 9.93 20.20 5.11
C ALA A 282 11.36 20.49 5.66
N SER A 283 12.28 19.52 5.63
CA SER A 283 13.70 19.84 5.48
C SER A 283 14.27 19.05 4.30
N THR A 284 14.95 19.75 3.39
CA THR A 284 15.60 19.19 2.18
C THR A 284 16.72 18.19 2.50
N ASP A 285 17.15 18.15 3.77
CA ASP A 285 18.27 17.34 4.27
C ASP A 285 17.83 16.01 4.92
N ASN A 286 16.53 15.85 5.20
CA ASN A 286 16.01 14.60 5.76
C ASN A 286 15.87 13.50 4.69
N GLU A 287 16.18 12.26 5.08
CA GLU A 287 16.05 11.10 4.19
C GLU A 287 14.57 10.83 3.88
N ALA A 288 14.23 10.81 2.59
CA ALA A 288 12.86 10.56 2.11
C ALA A 288 12.42 9.11 2.36
N ARG A 289 11.20 8.92 2.85
CA ARG A 289 10.63 7.60 3.20
C ARG A 289 9.31 7.36 2.46
N PHE A 290 9.40 7.06 1.16
CA PHE A 290 8.24 7.01 0.26
C PHE A 290 7.83 5.60 -0.21
N GLY A 291 8.09 4.57 0.58
CA GLY A 291 7.70 3.20 0.22
C GLY A 291 6.18 3.05 0.09
N LEU A 292 5.70 2.64 -1.10
CA LEU A 292 4.27 2.38 -1.37
C LEU A 292 3.83 0.95 -1.04
N ALA A 293 4.78 0.01 -0.99
CA ALA A 293 4.54 -1.38 -0.60
C ALA A 293 3.68 -1.55 0.69
N PRO A 294 3.94 -0.85 1.82
CA PRO A 294 3.15 -1.02 3.04
C PRO A 294 1.71 -0.52 2.87
N LEU A 295 1.49 0.51 2.05
CA LEU A 295 0.16 1.05 1.77
C LEU A 295 -0.65 0.11 0.87
N ALA A 296 -0.01 -0.45 -0.16
CA ALA A 296 -0.62 -1.46 -1.02
C ALA A 296 -0.95 -2.73 -0.23
N TRP A 297 -0.02 -3.18 0.63
CA TRP A 297 -0.25 -4.29 1.54
C TRP A 297 -1.42 -4.03 2.48
N GLY A 298 -1.47 -2.86 3.13
CA GLY A 298 -2.59 -2.47 3.99
C GLY A 298 -3.93 -2.51 3.25
N THR A 299 -3.96 -2.08 1.99
CA THR A 299 -5.17 -2.13 1.14
C THR A 299 -5.65 -3.55 0.90
N LEU A 300 -4.73 -4.45 0.54
CA LEU A 300 -5.04 -5.87 0.34
C LEU A 300 -5.42 -6.57 1.65
N LYS A 301 -4.74 -6.24 2.75
CA LYS A 301 -5.01 -6.75 4.11
C LYS A 301 -6.43 -6.38 4.55
N ALA A 302 -6.83 -5.11 4.35
CA ALA A 302 -8.17 -4.64 4.68
C ALA A 302 -9.25 -5.39 3.90
N ALA A 303 -9.11 -5.44 2.57
CA ALA A 303 -10.05 -6.13 1.71
C ALA A 303 -10.10 -7.64 2.00
N GLY A 304 -8.94 -8.26 2.24
CA GLY A 304 -8.84 -9.68 2.57
C GLY A 304 -9.61 -10.06 3.83
N TYR A 305 -9.39 -9.33 4.94
CA TYR A 305 -10.11 -9.60 6.19
C TYR A 305 -11.60 -9.26 6.10
N ALA A 306 -11.98 -8.21 5.37
CA ALA A 306 -13.38 -7.91 5.15
C ALA A 306 -14.10 -8.99 4.34
N LEU A 307 -13.46 -9.51 3.28
CA LEU A 307 -14.03 -10.58 2.45
C LEU A 307 -14.08 -11.91 3.19
N LEU A 308 -13.09 -12.20 4.05
CA LEU A 308 -13.10 -13.38 4.92
C LEU A 308 -14.36 -13.42 5.80
N PHE A 309 -14.79 -12.26 6.30
CA PHE A 309 -16.02 -12.14 7.08
C PHE A 309 -17.28 -12.05 6.19
N ALA A 310 -17.26 -11.22 5.15
CA ALA A 310 -18.43 -10.92 4.35
C ALA A 310 -18.88 -12.09 3.46
N ILE A 311 -17.95 -12.81 2.82
CA ILE A 311 -18.30 -13.85 1.84
C ILE A 311 -19.12 -14.98 2.49
N PRO A 312 -18.70 -15.62 3.59
CA PRO A 312 -19.46 -16.72 4.18
C PRO A 312 -20.86 -16.27 4.62
N LEU A 313 -20.96 -15.09 5.25
CA LEU A 313 -22.23 -14.56 5.73
C LEU A 313 -23.14 -14.16 4.58
N ALA A 314 -22.65 -13.42 3.59
CA ALA A 314 -23.44 -12.94 2.46
C ALA A 314 -23.91 -14.09 1.57
N LEU A 315 -23.01 -15.02 1.20
CA LEU A 315 -23.36 -16.18 0.38
C LEU A 315 -24.26 -17.17 1.13
N GLY A 316 -23.98 -17.42 2.42
CA GLY A 316 -24.86 -18.25 3.26
C GLY A 316 -26.27 -17.68 3.36
N THR A 317 -26.37 -16.36 3.54
CA THR A 317 -27.66 -15.65 3.58
C THR A 317 -28.35 -15.68 2.22
N ALA A 318 -27.63 -15.48 1.11
CA ALA A 318 -28.18 -15.54 -0.24
C ALA A 318 -28.72 -16.94 -0.58
N VAL A 319 -27.95 -17.99 -0.25
CA VAL A 319 -28.37 -19.39 -0.42
C VAL A 319 -29.60 -19.70 0.43
N HIS A 320 -29.60 -19.31 1.70
CA HIS A 320 -30.74 -19.53 2.58
C HIS A 320 -31.99 -18.80 2.07
N SER A 321 -31.84 -17.53 1.70
CA SER A 321 -32.91 -16.65 1.20
C SER A 321 -33.52 -17.17 -0.11
N ALA A 322 -32.69 -17.55 -1.08
CA ALA A 322 -33.16 -18.03 -2.38
C ALA A 322 -33.76 -19.45 -2.33
N CYS A 323 -33.13 -20.36 -1.58
CA CYS A 323 -33.44 -21.80 -1.69
C CYS A 323 -34.27 -22.36 -0.53
N PHE A 324 -34.22 -21.76 0.67
CA PHE A 324 -34.80 -22.35 1.90
C PHE A 324 -35.88 -21.49 2.57
N MET A 325 -35.78 -20.17 2.44
CA MET A 325 -36.65 -19.21 3.08
C MET A 325 -38.05 -19.17 2.45
N SER A 326 -39.06 -18.85 3.27
CA SER A 326 -40.43 -18.61 2.76
C SER A 326 -40.50 -17.32 1.93
N ARG A 327 -41.35 -17.31 0.89
CA ARG A 327 -41.49 -16.16 -0.04
C ARG A 327 -41.82 -14.85 0.68
N GLY A 328 -42.68 -14.91 1.71
CA GLY A 328 -43.09 -13.73 2.48
C GLY A 328 -41.95 -13.15 3.33
N LEU A 329 -41.13 -13.99 3.95
CA LEU A 329 -39.98 -13.55 4.73
C LEU A 329 -38.90 -12.95 3.82
N ARG A 330 -38.64 -13.57 2.67
CA ARG A 330 -37.69 -13.07 1.65
C ARG A 330 -38.05 -11.67 1.18
N HIS A 331 -39.33 -11.41 0.91
CA HIS A 331 -39.81 -10.09 0.45
C HIS A 331 -39.57 -8.97 1.49
N ARG A 332 -39.39 -9.31 2.77
CA ARG A 332 -39.04 -8.35 3.83
C ARG A 332 -37.53 -8.23 4.04
N ILE A 333 -36.82 -9.36 4.07
CA ILE A 333 -35.38 -9.38 4.37
C ILE A 333 -34.55 -8.74 3.26
N LYS A 334 -34.87 -8.99 1.98
CA LYS A 334 -34.10 -8.44 0.86
C LYS A 334 -34.04 -6.89 0.90
N PRO A 335 -35.17 -6.17 0.99
CA PRO A 335 -35.13 -4.71 1.15
C PRO A 335 -34.39 -4.22 2.40
N MET A 336 -34.47 -4.94 3.53
CA MET A 336 -33.73 -4.54 4.74
C MET A 336 -32.22 -4.67 4.58
N LEU A 337 -31.75 -5.72 3.89
CA LEU A 337 -30.33 -5.89 3.58
C LEU A 337 -29.86 -4.85 2.56
N GLU A 338 -30.67 -4.52 1.56
CA GLU A 338 -30.36 -3.43 0.63
C GLU A 338 -30.33 -2.07 1.35
N LEU A 339 -31.20 -1.84 2.33
CA LEU A 339 -31.18 -0.61 3.15
C LEU A 339 -29.91 -0.49 4.00
N MET A 340 -29.28 -1.60 4.41
CA MET A 340 -27.99 -1.55 5.12
C MET A 340 -26.89 -0.90 4.25
N GLU A 341 -26.98 -0.98 2.92
CA GLU A 341 -26.02 -0.35 2.02
C GLU A 341 -26.11 1.18 2.03
N ALA A 342 -27.25 1.74 2.44
CA ALA A 342 -27.45 3.19 2.56
C ALA A 342 -26.75 3.81 3.78
N LEU A 343 -26.21 3.00 4.70
CA LEU A 343 -25.47 3.50 5.85
C LEU A 343 -24.17 4.17 5.41
N PRO A 344 -23.90 5.43 5.80
CA PRO A 344 -22.65 6.09 5.43
C PRO A 344 -21.43 5.37 6.03
N GLY A 345 -20.43 5.09 5.19
CA GLY A 345 -19.21 4.39 5.62
C GLY A 345 -18.48 5.09 6.77
N VAL A 346 -18.52 6.43 6.83
CA VAL A 346 -17.95 7.21 7.93
C VAL A 346 -18.60 6.90 9.28
N VAL A 347 -19.92 6.66 9.31
CA VAL A 347 -20.65 6.32 10.55
C VAL A 347 -20.24 4.93 11.03
N ILE A 348 -20.15 3.97 10.10
CA ILE A 348 -19.68 2.60 10.40
C ILE A 348 -18.24 2.64 10.91
N GLY A 349 -17.35 3.39 10.26
CA GLY A 349 -15.97 3.56 10.67
C GLY A 349 -15.82 4.19 12.05
N PHE A 350 -16.61 5.22 12.35
CA PHE A 350 -16.62 5.88 13.65
C PHE A 350 -17.07 4.94 14.77
N ILE A 351 -18.18 4.21 14.57
CA ILE A 351 -18.65 3.20 15.53
C ILE A 351 -17.59 2.10 15.71
N ALA A 352 -16.96 1.67 14.62
CA ALA A 352 -15.91 0.66 14.67
C ALA A 352 -14.70 1.11 15.49
N GLY A 353 -14.21 2.34 15.26
CA GLY A 353 -13.01 2.87 15.92
C GLY A 353 -13.22 3.33 17.36
N LEU A 354 -14.41 3.81 17.74
CA LEU A 354 -14.68 4.39 19.06
C LEU A 354 -15.50 3.51 19.99
N VAL A 355 -16.28 2.58 19.46
CA VAL A 355 -17.13 1.69 20.27
C VAL A 355 -16.65 0.25 20.17
N LEU A 356 -16.57 -0.29 18.96
CA LEU A 356 -16.26 -1.70 18.75
C LEU A 356 -14.81 -2.03 19.13
N ALA A 357 -13.82 -1.29 18.64
CA ALA A 357 -12.40 -1.48 18.97
C ALA A 357 -12.12 -1.53 20.48
N PRO A 358 -12.50 -0.51 21.29
CA PRO A 358 -12.25 -0.54 22.72
C PRO A 358 -13.14 -1.55 23.47
N TYR A 359 -14.28 -1.96 22.91
CA TYR A 359 -15.09 -3.03 23.50
C TYR A 359 -14.44 -4.41 23.30
N VAL A 360 -13.98 -4.70 22.09
CA VAL A 360 -13.26 -5.94 21.76
C VAL A 360 -11.94 -6.02 22.50
N GLU A 361 -11.21 -4.92 22.63
CA GLU A 361 -9.97 -4.87 23.42
C GLU A 361 -10.21 -5.24 24.89
N ARG A 362 -11.29 -4.74 25.50
CA ARG A 362 -11.63 -5.08 26.90
C ARG A 362 -12.08 -6.53 27.07
N GLN A 363 -12.68 -7.11 26.04
CA GLN A 363 -13.29 -8.44 26.09
C GLN A 363 -12.66 -9.41 25.07
N LEU A 364 -11.33 -9.37 24.95
CA LEU A 364 -10.61 -10.03 23.87
C LEU A 364 -10.84 -11.55 23.84
N VAL A 365 -10.78 -12.21 24.99
CA VAL A 365 -11.08 -13.65 25.13
C VAL A 365 -12.50 -13.96 24.67
N GLY A 366 -13.46 -13.14 25.09
CA GLY A 366 -14.85 -13.23 24.68
C GLY A 366 -14.99 -13.11 23.17
N ALA A 367 -14.41 -12.08 22.57
CA ALA A 367 -14.46 -11.84 21.13
C ALA A 367 -13.92 -13.03 20.33
N PHE A 368 -12.77 -13.58 20.72
CA PHE A 368 -12.24 -14.79 20.07
C PHE A 368 -13.10 -16.03 20.31
N SER A 369 -13.65 -16.19 21.51
CA SER A 369 -14.52 -17.33 21.81
C SER A 369 -15.76 -17.37 20.91
N LEU A 370 -16.27 -16.22 20.45
CA LEU A 370 -17.42 -16.15 19.54
C LEU A 370 -17.17 -16.88 18.21
N LEU A 371 -15.93 -16.91 17.73
CA LEU A 371 -15.57 -17.63 16.50
C LEU A 371 -15.89 -19.13 16.59
N LEU A 372 -15.84 -19.69 17.80
CA LEU A 372 -16.17 -21.10 18.08
C LEU A 372 -17.60 -21.26 18.62
N VAL A 373 -18.01 -20.39 19.55
CA VAL A 373 -19.31 -20.48 20.23
C VAL A 373 -20.47 -20.29 19.27
N LEU A 374 -20.37 -19.39 18.28
CA LEU A 374 -21.48 -19.14 17.35
C LEU A 374 -21.72 -20.33 16.41
N PRO A 375 -20.73 -20.86 15.66
CA PRO A 375 -20.97 -22.02 14.80
C PRO A 375 -21.41 -23.26 15.59
N LEU A 376 -20.74 -23.58 16.70
CA LEU A 376 -21.09 -24.72 17.54
C LEU A 376 -22.47 -24.54 18.17
N GLY A 377 -22.78 -23.33 18.63
CA GLY A 377 -24.06 -22.98 19.21
C GLY A 377 -25.21 -23.02 18.19
N MET A 378 -24.97 -22.71 16.91
CA MET A 378 -25.96 -22.92 15.84
C MET A 378 -26.27 -24.41 15.66
N LEU A 379 -25.24 -25.27 15.64
CA LEU A 379 -25.43 -26.72 15.56
C LEU A 379 -26.20 -27.25 16.77
N LEU A 380 -25.86 -26.76 17.96
CA LEU A 380 -26.50 -27.11 19.22
C LEU A 380 -27.96 -26.64 19.24
N GLY A 381 -28.25 -25.44 18.74
CA GLY A 381 -29.62 -24.93 18.58
C GLY A 381 -30.45 -25.77 17.61
N GLY A 382 -29.86 -26.21 16.49
CA GLY A 382 -30.51 -27.13 15.56
C GLY A 382 -30.78 -28.51 16.17
N TRP A 383 -29.84 -29.04 16.94
CA TRP A 383 -29.99 -30.29 17.67
C TRP A 383 -31.06 -30.19 18.77
N LEU A 384 -31.07 -29.11 19.56
CA LEU A 384 -32.13 -28.84 20.54
C LEU A 384 -33.50 -28.71 19.87
N TRP A 385 -33.58 -28.03 18.72
CA TRP A 385 -34.80 -27.96 17.91
C TRP A 385 -35.28 -29.36 17.49
N SER A 386 -34.37 -30.28 17.20
CA SER A 386 -34.71 -31.68 16.89
C SER A 386 -35.27 -32.47 18.09
N TRP A 387 -35.16 -31.94 19.30
CA TRP A 387 -35.72 -32.50 20.53
C TRP A 387 -37.04 -31.85 20.96
N LEU A 388 -37.42 -30.72 20.36
CA LEU A 388 -38.69 -30.04 20.65
C LEU A 388 -39.89 -30.94 20.31
N SER A 389 -40.97 -30.82 21.09
CA SER A 389 -42.21 -31.55 20.83
C SER A 389 -42.88 -31.11 19.51
N PRO A 390 -43.73 -31.95 18.89
CA PRO A 390 -44.33 -31.63 17.58
C PRO A 390 -45.07 -30.29 17.54
N ARG A 391 -45.72 -29.90 18.65
CA ARG A 391 -46.43 -28.61 18.79
C ARG A 391 -45.49 -27.41 18.61
N TRP A 392 -44.28 -27.48 19.16
CA TRP A 392 -43.32 -26.40 19.06
C TRP A 392 -42.61 -26.35 17.71
N ARG A 393 -42.35 -27.50 17.07
CA ARG A 393 -41.79 -27.53 15.70
C ARG A 393 -42.72 -26.90 14.67
N GLN A 394 -44.03 -27.00 14.86
CA GLN A 394 -45.01 -26.33 14.01
C GLN A 394 -44.99 -24.80 14.20
N ARG A 395 -44.78 -24.32 15.43
CA ARG A 395 -44.66 -22.88 15.72
C ARG A 395 -43.32 -22.28 15.27
N LEU A 396 -42.26 -23.09 15.25
CA LEU A 396 -40.91 -22.70 14.84
C LEU A 396 -40.50 -23.46 13.56
N PRO A 397 -41.14 -23.20 12.41
CA PRO A 397 -40.81 -23.87 11.17
C PRO A 397 -39.40 -23.52 10.70
N LEU A 398 -38.73 -24.47 10.04
CA LEU A 398 -37.40 -24.29 9.44
C LEU A 398 -37.34 -23.14 8.43
N GLY A 399 -38.44 -22.82 7.74
CA GLY A 399 -38.51 -21.69 6.82
C GLY A 399 -38.38 -20.31 7.48
N TRP A 400 -38.51 -20.24 8.80
CA TRP A 400 -38.32 -19.05 9.64
C TRP A 400 -37.10 -19.19 10.57
N ALA A 401 -36.22 -20.18 10.33
CA ALA A 401 -35.02 -20.45 11.13
C ALA A 401 -34.17 -19.20 11.35
N GLY A 402 -33.98 -18.38 10.31
CA GLY A 402 -33.23 -17.13 10.42
C GLY A 402 -33.77 -16.13 11.43
N VAL A 403 -35.06 -16.18 11.80
CA VAL A 403 -35.66 -15.23 12.77
C VAL A 403 -35.58 -15.78 14.19
N TRP A 404 -35.99 -17.03 14.40
CA TRP A 404 -36.03 -17.58 15.75
C TRP A 404 -34.66 -17.99 16.28
N LEU A 405 -33.66 -18.19 15.41
CA LEU A 405 -32.27 -18.38 15.83
C LEU A 405 -31.63 -17.09 16.36
N VAL A 406 -32.16 -15.90 16.04
CA VAL A 406 -31.54 -14.62 16.46
C VAL A 406 -31.52 -14.48 17.99
N PRO A 407 -32.62 -14.67 18.74
CA PRO A 407 -32.58 -14.65 20.21
C PRO A 407 -31.61 -15.68 20.80
N TRP A 408 -31.52 -16.87 20.19
CA TRP A 408 -30.60 -17.92 20.62
C TRP A 408 -29.13 -17.50 20.42
N LEU A 409 -28.79 -16.97 19.25
CA LEU A 409 -27.45 -16.46 18.95
C LEU A 409 -27.10 -15.27 19.85
N ALA A 410 -28.04 -14.34 20.08
CA ALA A 410 -27.85 -13.22 20.99
C ALA A 410 -27.56 -13.69 22.43
N LEU A 411 -28.29 -14.70 22.91
CA LEU A 411 -28.03 -15.33 24.20
C LEU A 411 -26.61 -15.92 24.26
N LEU A 412 -26.18 -16.63 23.23
CA LEU A 412 -24.82 -17.18 23.16
C LEU A 412 -23.74 -16.11 23.16
N VAL A 413 -23.96 -14.98 22.46
CA VAL A 413 -23.05 -13.83 22.51
C VAL A 413 -22.96 -13.29 23.94
N VAL A 414 -24.10 -13.04 24.59
CA VAL A 414 -24.14 -12.51 25.96
C VAL A 414 -23.46 -13.47 26.93
N LEU A 415 -23.70 -14.78 26.82
CA LEU A 415 -23.05 -15.80 27.66
C LEU A 415 -21.53 -15.85 27.44
N ALA A 416 -21.08 -15.79 26.19
CA ALA A 416 -19.65 -15.75 25.87
C ALA A 416 -18.97 -14.49 26.42
N MET A 417 -19.62 -13.32 26.27
CA MET A 417 -19.12 -12.08 26.85
C MET A 417 -19.11 -12.12 28.38
N TRP A 418 -20.15 -12.69 29.00
CA TRP A 418 -20.24 -12.81 30.46
C TRP A 418 -19.18 -13.77 31.03
N ALA A 419 -18.89 -14.88 30.33
CA ALA A 419 -17.90 -15.87 30.76
C ALA A 419 -16.44 -15.42 30.53
N SER A 420 -16.21 -14.49 29.61
CA SER A 420 -14.87 -14.06 29.19
C SER A 420 -13.91 -13.63 30.31
N PRO A 421 -14.30 -12.82 31.32
CA PRO A 421 -13.38 -12.44 32.39
C PRO A 421 -12.95 -13.64 33.25
N GLY A 422 -13.83 -14.64 33.39
CA GLY A 422 -13.50 -15.90 34.06
C GLY A 422 -12.49 -16.71 33.25
N LEU A 423 -12.77 -16.89 31.95
CA LEU A 423 -11.88 -17.59 31.02
C LEU A 423 -10.50 -16.94 30.94
N GLU A 424 -10.43 -15.61 30.93
CA GLU A 424 -9.16 -14.88 30.86
C GLU A 424 -8.27 -15.14 32.08
N ARG A 425 -8.86 -15.15 33.27
CA ARG A 425 -8.14 -15.45 34.52
C ARG A 425 -7.67 -16.89 34.57
N THR A 426 -8.50 -17.84 34.13
CA THR A 426 -8.17 -19.27 34.21
C THR A 426 -7.13 -19.71 33.19
N PHE A 427 -7.18 -19.18 31.96
CA PHE A 427 -6.32 -19.64 30.86
C PHE A 427 -5.13 -18.73 30.59
N PHE A 428 -5.24 -17.43 30.89
CA PHE A 428 -4.24 -16.42 30.50
C PHE A 428 -3.76 -15.56 31.67
N ASN A 429 -3.99 -15.99 32.92
CA ASN A 429 -3.61 -15.25 34.14
C ASN A 429 -4.11 -13.79 34.18
N GLY A 430 -5.19 -13.48 33.47
CA GLY A 430 -5.78 -12.14 33.44
C GLY A 430 -5.18 -11.18 32.41
N ASP A 431 -4.23 -11.60 31.58
CA ASP A 431 -3.69 -10.78 30.49
C ASP A 431 -3.46 -11.60 29.21
N LEU A 432 -4.50 -11.73 28.40
CA LEU A 432 -4.38 -12.38 27.10
C LEU A 432 -3.42 -11.64 26.16
N ARG A 433 -3.33 -10.31 26.23
CA ARG A 433 -2.50 -9.50 25.32
C ARG A 433 -1.02 -9.73 25.60
N GLY A 434 -0.62 -9.66 26.86
CA GLY A 434 0.74 -10.01 27.27
C GLY A 434 1.10 -11.44 26.93
N TRP A 435 0.16 -12.38 27.11
CA TRP A 435 0.38 -13.77 26.72
C TRP A 435 0.61 -13.94 25.21
N LEU A 436 -0.17 -13.26 24.36
CA LEU A 436 0.02 -13.29 22.90
C LEU A 436 1.39 -12.73 22.47
N HIS A 437 1.84 -11.65 23.10
CA HIS A 437 3.15 -11.08 22.83
C HIS A 437 4.29 -12.03 23.25
N VAL A 438 4.23 -12.60 24.45
CA VAL A 438 5.30 -13.49 24.94
C VAL A 438 5.30 -14.84 24.22
N ALA A 439 4.14 -15.42 23.94
CA ALA A 439 4.03 -16.76 23.35
C ALA A 439 4.21 -16.76 21.83
N PHE A 440 3.71 -15.74 21.13
CA PHE A 440 3.68 -15.70 19.67
C PHE A 440 4.35 -14.47 19.05
N GLY A 441 4.86 -13.53 19.85
CA GLY A 441 5.40 -12.26 19.35
C GLY A 441 4.33 -11.40 18.67
N LEU A 442 3.05 -11.59 19.02
CA LEU A 442 1.94 -10.87 18.39
C LEU A 442 1.55 -9.65 19.21
N ASP A 443 1.73 -8.48 18.60
CA ASP A 443 1.23 -7.22 19.15
C ASP A 443 -0.29 -7.08 18.94
N TYR A 444 -0.95 -6.43 19.90
CA TYR A 444 -2.36 -6.07 19.81
C TYR A 444 -2.52 -4.56 19.78
N ALA A 445 -3.00 -4.05 18.65
CA ALA A 445 -3.50 -2.68 18.53
C ALA A 445 -5.02 -2.66 18.75
N SER A 446 -5.53 -1.70 19.52
CA SER A 446 -6.99 -1.52 19.69
C SER A 446 -7.70 -1.31 18.34
N ARG A 447 -7.08 -0.47 17.49
CA ARG A 447 -7.52 -0.19 16.12
C ARG A 447 -6.71 -1.03 15.12
N ASN A 448 -7.23 -2.21 14.81
CA ASN A 448 -6.54 -3.24 14.03
C ASN A 448 -7.31 -3.71 12.79
N ALA A 449 -6.66 -4.55 12.00
CA ALA A 449 -7.22 -5.10 10.77
C ALA A 449 -8.46 -6.00 11.00
N MET A 450 -8.58 -6.67 12.14
CA MET A 450 -9.76 -7.45 12.50
C MET A 450 -11.00 -6.56 12.68
N ILE A 451 -10.88 -5.46 13.43
CA ILE A 451 -11.97 -4.49 13.62
C ILE A 451 -12.43 -3.94 12.26
N VAL A 452 -11.47 -3.61 11.41
CA VAL A 452 -11.75 -3.12 10.05
C VAL A 452 -12.39 -4.20 9.20
N GLY A 453 -11.91 -5.44 9.26
CA GLY A 453 -12.52 -6.58 8.58
C GLY A 453 -13.98 -6.79 9.01
N LEU A 454 -14.31 -6.65 10.29
CA LEU A 454 -15.68 -6.76 10.77
C LEU A 454 -16.56 -5.61 10.26
N ALA A 455 -16.09 -4.37 10.39
CA ALA A 455 -16.85 -3.17 10.02
C ALA A 455 -17.03 -3.03 8.50
N MET A 456 -15.95 -3.18 7.74
CA MET A 456 -15.96 -3.19 6.28
C MET A 456 -16.71 -4.41 5.74
N GLY A 457 -16.52 -5.57 6.35
CA GLY A 457 -17.25 -6.78 6.00
C GLY A 457 -18.75 -6.58 6.12
N PHE A 458 -19.21 -6.00 7.23
CA PHE A 458 -20.61 -5.59 7.42
C PHE A 458 -21.11 -4.67 6.29
N ALA A 459 -20.32 -3.68 5.87
CA ALA A 459 -20.68 -2.76 4.80
C ALA A 459 -20.73 -3.42 3.40
N VAL A 460 -19.95 -4.48 3.17
CA VAL A 460 -19.85 -5.18 1.88
C VAL A 460 -20.87 -6.32 1.75
N ILE A 461 -21.37 -6.86 2.86
CA ILE A 461 -22.38 -7.94 2.87
C ILE A 461 -23.58 -7.65 1.95
N PRO A 462 -24.24 -6.48 2.02
CA PRO A 462 -25.40 -6.18 1.16
C PRO A 462 -25.13 -6.36 -0.33
N THR A 463 -23.99 -5.85 -0.81
CA THR A 463 -23.61 -5.92 -2.22
C THR A 463 -23.41 -7.37 -2.68
N ILE A 464 -22.65 -8.17 -1.92
CA ILE A 464 -22.43 -9.57 -2.26
C ILE A 464 -23.74 -10.35 -2.18
N TYR A 465 -24.54 -10.12 -1.14
CA TYR A 465 -25.83 -10.78 -0.92
C TYR A 465 -26.80 -10.51 -2.07
N ALA A 466 -27.04 -9.24 -2.42
CA ALA A 466 -28.06 -8.88 -3.40
C ALA A 466 -27.76 -9.50 -4.77
N LEU A 467 -26.51 -9.36 -5.24
CA LEU A 467 -26.09 -9.92 -6.52
C LEU A 467 -26.05 -11.46 -6.52
N ALA A 468 -25.63 -12.09 -5.42
CA ALA A 468 -25.63 -13.55 -5.30
C ALA A 468 -27.05 -14.12 -5.21
N GLU A 469 -27.96 -13.44 -4.51
CA GLU A 469 -29.37 -13.84 -4.41
C GLU A 469 -30.06 -13.73 -5.76
N ASP A 470 -29.84 -12.65 -6.52
CA ASP A 470 -30.35 -12.52 -7.89
C ASP A 470 -29.83 -13.63 -8.81
N ALA A 471 -28.55 -13.99 -8.69
CA ALA A 471 -27.95 -15.09 -9.44
C ALA A 471 -28.58 -16.45 -9.11
N LEU A 472 -28.86 -16.70 -7.83
CA LEU A 472 -29.49 -17.94 -7.36
C LEU A 472 -30.97 -18.01 -7.74
N SER A 473 -31.73 -16.93 -7.51
CA SER A 473 -33.15 -16.83 -7.83
C SER A 473 -33.41 -16.77 -9.35
N GLY A 474 -32.40 -16.40 -10.15
CA GLY A 474 -32.47 -16.43 -11.61
C GLY A 474 -32.33 -17.83 -12.24
N VAL A 475 -31.96 -18.86 -11.46
CA VAL A 475 -31.92 -20.24 -11.96
C VAL A 475 -33.35 -20.72 -12.21
N PRO A 476 -33.68 -21.26 -13.41
CA PRO A 476 -35.02 -21.77 -13.71
C PRO A 476 -35.50 -22.79 -12.67
N ALA A 477 -36.69 -22.55 -12.10
CA ALA A 477 -37.27 -23.43 -11.07
C ALA A 477 -37.41 -24.89 -11.54
N THR A 478 -37.64 -25.09 -12.83
CA THR A 478 -37.76 -26.41 -13.47
C THR A 478 -36.54 -27.29 -13.29
N LEU A 479 -35.33 -26.73 -13.21
CA LEU A 479 -34.11 -27.50 -12.94
C LEU A 479 -34.11 -28.06 -11.51
N GLY A 480 -34.57 -27.25 -10.54
CA GLY A 480 -34.68 -27.66 -9.15
C GLY A 480 -35.82 -28.64 -8.90
N GLU A 481 -36.96 -28.42 -9.54
CA GLU A 481 -38.13 -29.31 -9.48
C GLU A 481 -37.84 -30.66 -10.15
N GLY A 482 -37.17 -30.65 -11.31
CA GLY A 482 -36.74 -31.87 -12.01
C GLY A 482 -35.75 -32.71 -11.17
N ALA A 483 -34.79 -32.07 -10.52
CA ALA A 483 -33.87 -32.77 -9.61
C ALA A 483 -34.61 -33.41 -8.43
N GLN A 484 -35.57 -32.71 -7.82
CA GLN A 484 -36.39 -33.24 -6.73
C GLN A 484 -37.31 -34.36 -7.19
N ALA A 485 -37.85 -34.29 -8.41
CA ALA A 485 -38.65 -35.36 -9.01
C ALA A 485 -37.84 -36.65 -9.24
N LEU A 486 -36.52 -36.53 -9.46
CA LEU A 486 -35.59 -37.65 -9.52
C LEU A 486 -35.16 -38.18 -8.13
N GLY A 487 -35.81 -37.71 -7.05
CA GLY A 487 -35.54 -38.13 -5.67
C GLY A 487 -34.39 -37.38 -4.99
N ALA A 488 -33.84 -36.32 -5.61
CA ALA A 488 -32.80 -35.52 -4.96
C ALA A 488 -33.37 -34.71 -3.80
N THR A 489 -32.67 -34.68 -2.67
CA THR A 489 -33.04 -33.81 -1.55
C THR A 489 -32.83 -32.33 -1.91
N ARG A 490 -33.44 -31.40 -1.18
CA ARG A 490 -33.21 -29.95 -1.36
C ARG A 490 -31.74 -29.58 -1.23
N TRP A 491 -31.00 -30.24 -0.33
CA TRP A 491 -29.56 -30.06 -0.16
C TRP A 491 -28.76 -30.56 -1.36
N GLN A 492 -29.10 -31.75 -1.87
CA GLN A 492 -28.47 -32.28 -3.09
C GLN A 492 -28.79 -31.42 -4.31
N THR A 493 -30.02 -30.92 -4.43
CA THR A 493 -30.47 -30.02 -5.50
C THR A 493 -29.69 -28.70 -5.46
N LEU A 494 -29.50 -28.12 -4.27
CA LEU A 494 -28.65 -26.95 -4.08
C LEU A 494 -27.23 -27.18 -4.60
N TRP A 495 -26.56 -28.22 -4.11
CA TRP A 495 -25.13 -28.45 -4.40
C TRP A 495 -24.85 -28.93 -5.82
N LYS A 496 -25.73 -29.76 -6.38
CA LYS A 496 -25.50 -30.40 -7.67
C LYS A 496 -26.11 -29.66 -8.85
N VAL A 497 -27.11 -28.80 -8.62
CA VAL A 497 -27.86 -28.15 -9.70
C VAL A 497 -27.83 -26.63 -9.57
N VAL A 498 -28.33 -26.09 -8.46
CA VAL A 498 -28.52 -24.63 -8.32
C VAL A 498 -27.20 -23.89 -8.20
N LEU A 499 -26.30 -24.31 -7.29
CA LEU A 499 -25.00 -23.65 -7.08
C LEU A 499 -24.12 -23.69 -8.35
N PRO A 500 -23.95 -24.83 -9.05
CA PRO A 500 -23.21 -24.85 -10.30
C PRO A 500 -23.81 -23.94 -11.38
N ALA A 501 -25.15 -23.92 -11.52
CA ALA A 501 -25.83 -23.06 -12.49
C ALA A 501 -25.68 -21.56 -12.16
N ALA A 502 -25.72 -21.19 -10.88
CA ALA A 502 -25.59 -19.81 -10.40
C ALA A 502 -24.13 -19.35 -10.21
N SER A 503 -23.15 -20.26 -10.25
CA SER A 503 -21.74 -19.99 -9.97
C SER A 503 -21.12 -18.80 -10.73
N PRO A 504 -21.47 -18.53 -12.02
CA PRO A 504 -20.93 -17.36 -12.73
C PRO A 504 -21.40 -16.04 -12.09
N GLY A 505 -22.66 -16.00 -11.68
CA GLY A 505 -23.25 -14.83 -11.02
C GLY A 505 -22.73 -14.65 -9.60
N ILE A 506 -22.62 -15.74 -8.83
CA ILE A 506 -22.05 -15.72 -7.48
C ILE A 506 -20.59 -15.22 -7.49
N PHE A 507 -19.76 -15.73 -8.42
CA PHE A 507 -18.38 -15.26 -8.55
C PHE A 507 -18.31 -13.77 -8.89
N SER A 508 -19.20 -13.30 -9.78
CA SER A 508 -19.30 -11.88 -10.13
C SER A 508 -19.69 -11.04 -8.91
N ALA A 509 -20.65 -11.50 -8.10
CA ALA A 509 -21.08 -10.83 -6.87
C ALA A 509 -19.92 -10.67 -5.87
N VAL A 510 -19.14 -11.73 -5.66
CA VAL A 510 -17.97 -11.71 -4.77
C VAL A 510 -16.89 -10.76 -5.29
N MET A 511 -16.60 -10.77 -6.59
CA MET A 511 -15.61 -9.87 -7.19
C MET A 511 -16.02 -8.39 -7.14
N ILE A 512 -17.29 -8.09 -7.39
CA ILE A 512 -17.81 -6.72 -7.27
C ILE A 512 -17.73 -6.25 -5.81
N GLY A 513 -18.07 -7.12 -4.85
CA GLY A 513 -17.88 -6.86 -3.42
C GLY A 513 -16.40 -6.63 -3.04
N ALA A 514 -15.48 -7.41 -3.61
CA ALA A 514 -14.04 -7.25 -3.41
C ALA A 514 -13.52 -5.92 -3.95
N GLY A 515 -13.96 -5.50 -5.15
CA GLY A 515 -13.64 -4.20 -5.72
C GLY A 515 -14.09 -3.05 -4.82
N ARG A 516 -15.31 -3.15 -4.27
CA ARG A 516 -15.82 -2.17 -3.28
C ARG A 516 -14.99 -2.15 -2.00
N ALA A 517 -14.62 -3.32 -1.46
CA ALA A 517 -13.79 -3.40 -0.26
C ALA A 517 -12.43 -2.73 -0.46
N VAL A 518 -11.77 -2.93 -1.61
CA VAL A 518 -10.48 -2.28 -1.88
C VAL A 518 -10.59 -0.75 -1.97
N GLY A 519 -11.71 -0.25 -2.51
CA GLY A 519 -11.98 1.18 -2.65
C GLY A 519 -12.52 1.87 -1.38
N GLU A 520 -12.77 1.14 -0.30
CA GLU A 520 -13.30 1.74 0.92
C GLU A 520 -12.24 2.62 1.59
N THR A 521 -12.65 3.82 1.96
CA THR A 521 -11.74 4.86 2.46
C THR A 521 -12.08 5.24 3.89
N MET A 522 -13.37 5.45 4.18
CA MET A 522 -13.79 6.07 5.44
C MET A 522 -13.81 5.10 6.61
N ILE A 523 -14.25 3.85 6.38
CA ILE A 523 -14.21 2.82 7.43
C ILE A 523 -12.76 2.58 7.86
N VAL A 524 -11.86 2.42 6.89
CA VAL A 524 -10.45 2.15 7.14
C VAL A 524 -9.79 3.33 7.85
N LEU A 525 -9.99 4.55 7.36
CA LEU A 525 -9.39 5.76 7.95
C LEU A 525 -9.72 5.92 9.44
N MET A 526 -10.97 5.60 9.81
CA MET A 526 -11.47 5.78 11.17
C MET A 526 -11.14 4.60 12.10
N ALA A 527 -11.12 3.38 11.56
CA ALA A 527 -11.00 2.15 12.36
C ALA A 527 -9.59 1.53 12.35
N THR A 528 -8.73 1.88 11.38
CA THR A 528 -7.32 1.49 11.41
C THR A 528 -6.51 2.49 12.21
N GLY A 529 -5.53 2.04 13.00
CA GLY A 529 -4.57 2.93 13.66
C GLY A 529 -3.67 3.74 12.70
N ASN A 530 -3.91 3.68 11.38
CA ASN A 530 -3.18 4.38 10.32
C ASN A 530 -1.66 4.17 10.35
N THR A 531 -1.21 2.97 10.73
CA THR A 531 0.20 2.56 10.78
C THR A 531 0.61 1.83 9.50
N ALA A 532 1.62 2.33 8.79
CA ALA A 532 2.08 1.74 7.52
C ALA A 532 3.07 0.58 7.74
N ILE A 533 2.56 -0.54 8.27
CA ILE A 533 3.33 -1.76 8.56
C ILE A 533 2.89 -2.93 7.66
N MET A 534 3.82 -3.86 7.40
CA MET A 534 3.59 -5.02 6.51
C MET A 534 3.31 -6.34 7.25
N ALA A 535 2.90 -6.28 8.51
CA ALA A 535 2.56 -7.48 9.27
C ALA A 535 1.26 -8.13 8.76
N LEU A 536 1.24 -9.46 8.69
CA LEU A 536 0.06 -10.24 8.33
C LEU A 536 -0.96 -10.30 9.46
N SER A 537 -0.52 -10.15 10.72
CA SER A 537 -1.35 -10.27 11.93
C SER A 537 -2.65 -9.46 11.84
N PRO A 538 -3.83 -10.08 12.11
CA PRO A 538 -5.11 -9.37 12.13
C PRO A 538 -5.23 -8.40 13.32
N LEU A 539 -4.37 -8.54 14.33
CA LEU A 539 -4.41 -7.79 15.58
C LEU A 539 -3.61 -6.50 15.54
N GLU A 540 -2.89 -6.27 14.44
CA GLU A 540 -2.12 -5.07 14.23
C GLU A 540 -2.83 -4.09 13.28
N GLY A 541 -2.41 -2.82 13.37
CA GLY A 541 -2.87 -1.77 12.48
C GLY A 541 -2.44 -1.96 11.01
N MET A 542 -2.90 -1.04 10.18
CA MET A 542 -2.51 -0.93 8.77
C MET A 542 -2.81 0.49 8.29
N ARG A 543 -2.26 0.87 7.14
CA ARG A 543 -2.59 2.09 6.42
C ARG A 543 -2.84 1.72 4.96
N THR A 544 -3.96 2.10 4.40
CA THR A 544 -4.31 1.79 3.00
C THR A 544 -3.91 2.94 2.08
N LEU A 545 -3.81 2.66 0.78
CA LEU A 545 -3.60 3.71 -0.23
C LEU A 545 -4.74 4.74 -0.18
N SER A 546 -5.98 4.29 0.00
CA SER A 546 -7.16 5.16 0.03
C SER A 546 -7.14 6.09 1.25
N ALA A 547 -6.89 5.56 2.44
CA ALA A 547 -6.76 6.35 3.66
C ALA A 547 -5.56 7.29 3.58
N ASN A 548 -4.45 6.85 2.98
CA ASN A 548 -3.27 7.68 2.80
C ASN A 548 -3.56 8.93 1.96
N ILE A 549 -4.24 8.76 0.83
CA ILE A 549 -4.66 9.86 -0.04
C ILE A 549 -5.60 10.80 0.73
N ALA A 550 -6.58 10.26 1.47
CA ALA A 550 -7.54 11.08 2.20
C ALA A 550 -6.91 11.92 3.32
N ILE A 551 -5.87 11.41 3.99
CA ILE A 551 -5.16 12.12 5.07
C ILE A 551 -4.22 13.17 4.49
N GLU A 552 -3.36 12.80 3.54
CA GLU A 552 -2.18 13.59 3.20
C GLU A 552 -2.38 14.51 1.99
N LEU A 553 -3.33 14.21 1.10
CA LEU A 553 -3.55 15.03 -0.10
C LEU A 553 -3.96 16.48 0.22
N PRO A 554 -4.80 16.77 1.24
CA PRO A 554 -5.14 18.14 1.61
C PRO A 554 -3.93 18.98 2.08
N GLU A 555 -2.89 18.33 2.59
CA GLU A 555 -1.69 19.00 3.15
C GLU A 555 -0.52 19.03 2.15
N ALA A 556 -0.62 18.30 1.04
CA ALA A 556 0.46 18.15 0.07
C ALA A 556 0.65 19.41 -0.80
N VAL A 557 1.90 19.88 -0.90
CA VAL A 557 2.27 20.99 -1.80
C VAL A 557 2.09 20.57 -3.25
N VAL A 558 1.24 21.29 -3.98
CA VAL A 558 0.92 21.02 -5.38
C VAL A 558 2.19 20.99 -6.24
N GLY A 559 2.35 19.94 -7.04
CA GLY A 559 3.49 19.74 -7.94
C GLY A 559 4.74 19.15 -7.28
N GLY A 560 4.80 19.07 -5.94
CA GLY A 560 5.91 18.43 -5.21
C GLY A 560 5.92 16.90 -5.32
N THR A 561 7.03 16.27 -4.91
CA THR A 561 7.19 14.81 -4.94
C THR A 561 6.07 14.11 -4.16
N HIS A 562 5.81 14.55 -2.94
CA HIS A 562 4.78 13.95 -2.09
C HIS A 562 3.39 13.99 -2.74
N TYR A 563 3.00 15.13 -3.30
CA TYR A 563 1.72 15.29 -4.03
C TYR A 563 1.60 14.30 -5.18
N ARG A 564 2.63 14.19 -6.04
CA ARG A 564 2.63 13.26 -7.17
C ARG A 564 2.62 11.80 -6.73
N LEU A 565 3.25 11.46 -5.61
CA LEU A 565 3.20 10.10 -5.03
C LEU A 565 1.80 9.73 -4.52
N LEU A 566 1.04 10.69 -4.00
CA LEU A 566 -0.37 10.47 -3.66
C LEU A 566 -1.22 10.25 -4.93
N LEU A 567 -0.94 10.99 -6.01
CA LEU A 567 -1.57 10.73 -7.31
C LEU A 567 -1.16 9.39 -7.92
N LEU A 568 0.08 8.95 -7.74
CA LEU A 568 0.52 7.59 -8.09
C LEU A 568 -0.24 6.54 -7.29
N SER A 569 -0.46 6.77 -5.99
CA SER A 569 -1.28 5.89 -5.16
C SER A 569 -2.72 5.81 -5.68
N ALA A 570 -3.30 6.94 -6.11
CA ALA A 570 -4.62 6.99 -6.72
C ALA A 570 -4.65 6.26 -8.08
N LEU A 571 -3.62 6.41 -8.91
CA LEU A 571 -3.48 5.70 -10.18
C LEU A 571 -3.40 4.18 -9.96
N LEU A 572 -2.63 3.74 -8.96
CA LEU A 572 -2.52 2.32 -8.60
C LEU A 572 -3.87 1.74 -8.16
N LEU A 573 -4.61 2.45 -7.31
CA LEU A 573 -5.97 2.04 -6.90
C LEU A 573 -6.94 2.01 -8.08
N PHE A 574 -6.88 3.01 -8.96
CA PHE A 574 -7.69 3.09 -10.16
C PHE A 574 -7.44 1.89 -11.09
N VAL A 575 -6.17 1.63 -11.42
CA VAL A 575 -5.76 0.50 -12.27
C VAL A 575 -6.16 -0.82 -11.62
N PHE A 576 -5.93 -0.99 -10.33
CA PHE A 576 -6.31 -2.20 -9.61
C PHE A 576 -7.82 -2.45 -9.67
N THR A 577 -8.63 -1.43 -9.35
CA THR A 577 -10.09 -1.52 -9.35
C THR A 577 -10.62 -1.81 -10.76
N PHE A 578 -10.05 -1.15 -11.77
CA PHE A 578 -10.37 -1.39 -13.16
C PHE A 578 -10.04 -2.84 -13.56
N CYS A 579 -8.87 -3.37 -13.18
CA CYS A 579 -8.47 -4.74 -13.44
C CYS A 579 -9.41 -5.75 -12.77
N VAL A 580 -9.76 -5.57 -11.49
CA VAL A 580 -10.67 -6.47 -10.76
C VAL A 580 -12.06 -6.47 -11.39
N ASN A 581 -12.62 -5.29 -11.68
CA ASN A 581 -13.94 -5.17 -12.30
C ASN A 581 -13.95 -5.77 -13.72
N THR A 582 -12.91 -5.52 -14.51
CA THR A 582 -12.78 -6.09 -15.86
C THR A 582 -12.66 -7.61 -15.80
N LEU A 583 -11.85 -8.13 -14.87
CA LEU A 583 -11.70 -9.57 -14.66
C LEU A 583 -13.03 -10.21 -14.25
N ALA A 584 -13.80 -9.57 -13.36
CA ALA A 584 -15.11 -10.06 -12.93
C ALA A 584 -16.05 -10.27 -14.14
N GLU A 585 -16.14 -9.27 -15.02
CA GLU A 585 -17.01 -9.34 -16.20
C GLU A 585 -16.50 -10.36 -17.25
N VAL A 586 -15.19 -10.44 -17.46
CA VAL A 586 -14.59 -11.45 -18.37
C VAL A 586 -14.87 -12.86 -17.87
N VAL A 587 -14.72 -13.11 -16.57
CA VAL A 587 -14.99 -14.42 -15.97
C VAL A 587 -16.48 -14.76 -16.08
N ARG A 588 -17.36 -13.82 -15.74
CA ARG A 588 -18.83 -13.96 -15.90
C ARG A 588 -19.21 -14.39 -17.33
N GLY A 589 -18.67 -13.68 -18.33
CA GLY A 589 -18.94 -13.94 -19.74
C GLY A 589 -18.44 -15.31 -20.21
N ARG A 590 -17.26 -15.75 -19.76
CA ARG A 590 -16.69 -17.07 -20.11
C ARG A 590 -17.50 -18.21 -19.49
N LEU A 591 -17.85 -18.09 -18.21
CA LEU A 591 -18.62 -19.12 -17.50
C LEU A 591 -20.06 -19.23 -18.03
N LYS A 592 -20.74 -18.11 -18.32
CA LYS A 592 -22.09 -18.13 -18.93
C LYS A 592 -22.10 -18.90 -20.26
N ARG A 593 -21.12 -18.64 -21.13
CA ARG A 593 -20.97 -19.37 -22.41
C ARG A 593 -20.70 -20.85 -22.22
N ARG A 594 -19.91 -21.24 -21.20
CA ARG A 594 -19.60 -22.66 -20.92
C ARG A 594 -20.85 -23.43 -20.50
N TYR A 595 -21.69 -22.85 -19.64
CA TYR A 595 -22.93 -23.50 -19.19
C TYR A 595 -24.03 -23.51 -20.26
N GLN A 596 -24.13 -22.48 -21.10
CA GLN A 596 -25.03 -22.52 -22.27
C GLN A 596 -24.70 -23.67 -23.22
N ARG A 597 -23.41 -23.98 -23.42
CA ARG A 597 -22.98 -25.14 -24.24
C ARG A 597 -23.29 -26.49 -23.60
N LEU A 598 -23.24 -26.59 -22.27
CA LEU A 598 -23.56 -27.82 -21.53
C LEU A 598 -25.08 -28.04 -21.40
N GLY A 599 -25.87 -26.97 -21.46
CA GLY A 599 -27.33 -26.99 -21.27
C GLY A 599 -28.16 -27.23 -22.53
N GLY A 600 -27.57 -27.34 -23.72
CA GLY A 600 -28.28 -27.79 -24.93
C GLY A 600 -29.56 -26.99 -25.26
N VAL A 601 -29.57 -25.67 -25.09
CA VAL A 601 -30.62 -24.82 -25.64
C VAL A 601 -29.96 -23.83 -26.60
N SER A 602 -30.06 -24.16 -27.89
CA SER A 602 -29.88 -23.26 -29.03
C SER A 602 -30.91 -22.14 -29.00
#